data_AF-A0A1G2QB55-F1
#
_entry.id   AF-A0A1G2QB55-F1
#
_cell.length_a   1.000
_cell.length_b   1.000
_cell.length_c   1.000
_cell.angle_alpha   90.00
_cell.angle_beta   90.00
_cell.angle_gamma   90.00
#
_symmetry.space_group_name_H-M   'P 1'
#
loop_
_entity.id
_entity.type
_entity.pdbx_description
1 polymer ?
#
loop_
_entity_poly.entity_id
_entity_poly.type
_entity_poly.pdbx_seq_one_letter_code
_entity_poly.pdbx_strand_id
1 'polypeptide(L)'
;MLVQIIPQYILWHYTLGLRSTAAFGSNLLRFLFAFFSLSLLVRTLFSPWRRLGEGYAKGLRPSAWFETFVINTLMRLVGLLIRLGLIFAGVIALLLGVILFLSLVIGWLLAPVIIISLAVAGLFLIIT
;
A
#
# COMPACT_ATOMS: atom_id res chain seq x y z
N MET A 1 -25.60 -31.73 20.15
CA MET A 1 -24.34 -31.32 19.47
C MET A 1 -24.48 -30.00 18.72
N LEU A 2 -25.50 -29.80 17.87
CA LEU A 2 -25.69 -28.56 17.09
C LEU A 2 -25.92 -27.28 17.93
N VAL A 3 -26.59 -27.39 19.09
CA VAL A 3 -26.87 -26.24 19.98
C VAL A 3 -25.59 -25.58 20.52
N GLN A 4 -24.49 -26.33 20.61
CA GLN A 4 -23.19 -25.80 21.09
C GLN A 4 -22.37 -25.13 19.98
N ILE A 5 -22.64 -25.46 18.71
CA ILE A 5 -21.86 -24.98 17.56
C ILE A 5 -22.19 -23.53 17.24
N ILE A 6 -23.47 -23.12 17.34
CA ILE A 6 -23.91 -21.76 16.99
C ILE A 6 -23.26 -20.70 17.89
N PRO A 7 -23.30 -20.80 19.24
CA PRO A 7 -22.63 -19.84 20.10
C PRO A 7 -21.13 -19.81 19.90
N GLN A 8 -20.51 -20.99 19.73
CA GLN A 8 -19.07 -21.10 19.49
C GLN A 8 -18.65 -20.47 18.17
N TYR A 9 -19.45 -20.63 17.12
CA TYR A 9 -19.25 -19.97 15.84
C TYR A 9 -19.38 -18.44 15.97
N ILE A 10 -20.44 -17.94 16.60
CA ILE A 10 -20.65 -16.49 16.81
C ILE A 10 -19.45 -15.92 17.59
N LEU A 11 -19.04 -16.57 18.67
CA LEU A 11 -17.91 -16.14 19.48
C LEU A 11 -16.64 -16.13 18.65
N TRP A 12 -16.35 -17.18 17.88
CA TRP A 12 -15.19 -17.23 17.00
C TRP A 12 -15.23 -16.13 15.93
N HIS A 13 -16.38 -15.93 15.28
CA HIS A 13 -16.56 -15.01 14.17
C HIS A 13 -16.26 -13.57 14.56
N TYR A 14 -16.77 -13.15 15.73
CA TYR A 14 -16.61 -11.79 16.25
C TYR A 14 -15.37 -11.60 17.13
N THR A 15 -14.60 -12.66 17.42
CA THR A 15 -13.34 -12.53 18.18
C THR A 15 -12.14 -12.95 17.34
N LEU A 16 -11.83 -14.25 17.29
CA LEU A 16 -10.64 -14.78 16.66
C LEU A 16 -10.63 -14.56 15.14
N GLY A 17 -11.76 -14.81 14.48
CA GLY A 17 -11.92 -14.61 13.03
C GLY A 17 -11.83 -13.13 12.62
N LEU A 18 -12.44 -12.24 13.41
CA LEU A 18 -12.31 -10.80 13.17
C LEU A 18 -10.86 -10.33 13.38
N ARG A 19 -10.20 -10.81 14.44
CA ARG A 19 -8.79 -10.49 14.74
C ARG A 19 -7.85 -10.99 13.65
N SER A 20 -8.05 -12.21 13.14
CA SER A 20 -7.22 -12.74 12.04
C SER A 20 -7.41 -11.97 10.75
N THR A 21 -8.66 -11.59 10.42
CA THR A 21 -8.99 -10.74 9.27
C THR A 21 -8.34 -9.36 9.40
N ALA A 22 -8.42 -8.76 10.59
CA ALA A 22 -7.75 -7.49 10.90
C ALA A 22 -6.22 -7.59 10.76
N ALA A 23 -5.63 -8.68 11.25
CA ALA A 23 -4.20 -8.93 11.14
C ALA A 23 -3.75 -9.11 9.68
N PHE A 24 -4.53 -9.82 8.87
CA PHE A 24 -4.26 -9.98 7.44
C PHE A 24 -4.20 -8.63 6.72
N GLY A 25 -5.21 -7.78 6.91
CA GLY A 25 -5.24 -6.45 6.30
C GLY A 25 -4.12 -5.54 6.79
N SER A 26 -3.81 -5.55 8.09
CA SER A 26 -2.65 -4.82 8.63
C SER A 26 -1.35 -5.29 7.99
N ASN A 27 -1.18 -6.60 7.79
CA ASN A 27 0.02 -7.15 7.15
C ASN A 27 0.13 -6.73 5.69
N LEU A 28 -0.99 -6.68 4.95
CA LEU A 28 -1.01 -6.17 3.58
C LEU A 28 -0.57 -4.70 3.52
N LEU A 29 -1.08 -3.84 4.42
CA LEU A 29 -0.69 -2.43 4.46
C LEU A 29 0.80 -2.25 4.80
N ARG A 30 1.32 -3.03 5.76
CA ARG A 30 2.77 -3.04 6.09
C ARG A 30 3.61 -3.52 4.91
N PHE A 31 3.14 -4.55 4.21
CA PHE A 31 3.77 -5.05 3.00
C PHE A 31 3.83 -3.97 1.92
N LEU A 32 2.72 -3.29 1.63
CA LEU A 32 2.70 -2.21 0.63
C LEU A 32 3.64 -1.07 1.02
N PHE A 33 3.64 -0.67 2.29
CA PHE A 33 4.55 0.36 2.79
C PHE A 33 6.03 -0.02 2.62
N ALA A 34 6.36 -1.29 2.89
CA ALA A 34 7.72 -1.82 2.75
C ALA A 34 8.12 -2.06 1.27
N PHE A 35 7.21 -2.57 0.45
CA PHE A 35 7.42 -2.85 -0.97
C PHE A 35 7.80 -1.59 -1.74
N PHE A 36 7.09 -0.49 -1.51
CA PHE A 36 7.43 0.81 -2.10
C PHE A 36 8.56 1.54 -1.35
N SER A 37 9.05 0.99 -0.24
CA SER A 37 10.10 1.60 0.59
C SER A 37 9.82 3.08 0.89
N LEU A 38 8.56 3.42 1.20
CA LEU A 38 8.08 4.81 1.25
C LEU A 38 8.89 5.69 2.21
N SER A 39 9.25 5.17 3.39
CA SER A 39 10.11 5.87 4.36
C SER A 39 11.47 6.26 3.75
N LEU A 40 12.08 5.36 2.98
CA LEU A 40 13.36 5.61 2.32
C LEU A 40 13.21 6.62 1.18
N LEU A 41 12.15 6.51 0.38
CA LEU A 41 11.90 7.44 -0.73
C LEU A 41 11.68 8.87 -0.25
N VAL A 42 10.93 9.05 0.84
CA VAL A 42 10.71 10.37 1.45
C VAL A 42 12.01 10.94 2.03
N ARG A 43 12.84 10.11 2.68
CA ARG A 43 14.14 10.56 3.21
C ARG A 43 15.15 10.88 2.12
N THR A 44 15.09 10.20 0.99
CA THR A 44 16.04 10.37 -0.12
C THR A 44 15.54 11.30 -1.22
N LEU A 45 14.39 11.96 -1.02
CA LEU A 45 13.73 12.78 -2.04
C LEU A 45 14.67 13.85 -2.61
N PHE A 46 15.44 14.52 -1.74
CA PHE A 46 16.45 15.52 -2.10
C PHE A 46 17.89 14.99 -2.11
N SER A 47 18.08 13.68 -1.88
CA SER A 47 19.42 13.08 -1.93
C SER A 47 19.93 13.09 -3.37
N PRO A 48 21.21 13.44 -3.62
CA PRO A 48 21.81 13.33 -4.94
C PRO A 48 21.62 11.90 -5.50
N TRP A 49 21.19 11.78 -6.76
CA TRP A 49 21.18 10.50 -7.45
C TRP A 49 22.64 10.09 -7.72
N ARG A 50 23.03 8.86 -7.35
CA ARG A 50 24.45 8.49 -7.19
C ARG A 50 25.28 8.70 -8.47
N ARG A 51 26.45 9.32 -8.27
CA ARG A 51 27.69 9.25 -9.11
C ARG A 51 27.67 9.76 -10.55
N LEU A 52 26.60 10.38 -11.04
CA LEU A 52 26.60 11.03 -12.36
C LEU A 52 27.06 12.50 -12.32
N GLY A 53 27.43 13.00 -11.15
CA GLY A 53 28.10 14.28 -11.05
C GLY A 53 29.54 14.15 -11.49
N GLU A 54 29.89 14.77 -12.61
CA GLU A 54 31.28 15.10 -12.89
C GLU A 54 31.85 15.85 -11.69
N GLY A 55 33.06 15.47 -11.27
CA GLY A 55 33.77 16.22 -10.25
C GLY A 55 34.05 17.62 -10.79
N TYR A 56 33.73 18.66 -10.02
CA TYR A 56 34.07 20.02 -10.41
C TYR A 56 35.55 20.11 -10.79
N ALA A 57 35.83 20.65 -11.98
CA ALA A 57 37.19 20.78 -12.48
C ALA A 57 38.06 21.54 -11.46
N LYS A 58 39.26 21.02 -11.18
CA LYS A 58 40.23 21.71 -10.30
C LYS A 58 40.76 22.96 -11.02
N GLY A 59 40.60 24.13 -10.41
CA GLY A 59 41.07 25.43 -10.93
C GLY A 59 39.95 26.41 -11.30
N LEU A 60 40.29 27.67 -11.60
CA LEU A 60 39.34 28.72 -12.00
C LEU A 60 38.99 28.59 -13.49
N ARG A 61 38.12 27.63 -13.84
CA ARG A 61 37.52 27.49 -15.19
C ARG A 61 36.00 27.68 -15.11
N PRO A 62 35.49 28.94 -15.17
CA PRO A 62 34.07 29.24 -14.95
C PRO A 62 33.12 28.51 -15.91
N SER A 63 33.53 28.30 -17.16
CA SER A 63 32.72 27.58 -18.16
C SER A 63 32.52 26.11 -17.80
N ALA A 64 33.60 25.41 -17.45
CA ALA A 64 33.54 24.01 -17.02
C ALA A 64 32.74 23.85 -15.71
N TRP A 65 32.83 24.83 -14.81
CA TRP A 65 32.07 24.83 -13.56
C TRP A 65 30.55 24.93 -13.81
N PHE A 66 30.13 25.80 -14.72
CA PHE A 66 28.73 26.00 -15.07
C PHE A 66 28.13 24.77 -15.77
N GLU A 67 28.89 24.14 -16.66
CA GLU A 67 28.49 22.90 -17.34
C GLU A 67 28.23 21.77 -16.34
N THR A 68 29.18 21.53 -15.42
CA THR A 68 29.03 20.54 -14.34
C THR A 68 27.85 20.88 -13.41
N PHE A 69 27.59 22.17 -13.15
CA PHE A 69 26.44 22.60 -12.33
C PHE A 69 25.11 22.26 -13.01
N VAL A 70 24.96 22.54 -14.31
CA VAL A 70 23.74 22.25 -15.07
C VAL A 70 23.50 20.74 -15.12
N ILE A 71 24.53 19.94 -15.45
CA ILE A 71 24.42 18.47 -15.51
C ILE A 71 24.00 17.91 -14.14
N ASN A 72 24.66 18.34 -13.05
CA ASN A 72 24.29 17.91 -11.70
C ASN A 72 22.87 18.28 -11.31
N THR A 73 22.39 19.45 -11.73
CA THR A 73 21.03 19.91 -11.44
C THR A 73 20.00 19.09 -12.19
N LEU A 74 20.24 18.82 -13.48
CA LEU A 74 19.38 17.95 -14.29
C LEU A 74 19.32 16.54 -13.71
N MET A 75 20.46 15.97 -13.31
CA MET A 75 20.50 14.64 -12.71
C MET A 75 19.73 14.57 -11.38
N ARG A 76 19.78 15.63 -10.56
CA ARG A 76 18.97 15.73 -9.33
C ARG A 76 17.47 15.82 -9.65
N LEU A 77 17.11 16.60 -10.67
CA LEU A 77 15.72 16.79 -11.08
C LEU A 77 15.10 15.48 -11.61
N VAL A 78 15.83 14.75 -12.47
CA VAL A 78 15.40 13.42 -12.95
C VAL A 78 15.22 12.45 -11.77
N GLY A 79 16.20 12.38 -10.86
CA GLY A 79 16.09 11.52 -9.67
C GLY A 79 14.91 11.89 -8.77
N LEU A 80 14.62 13.19 -8.63
CA LEU A 80 13.47 13.69 -7.88
C LEU A 80 12.15 13.30 -8.55
N LEU A 81 12.03 13.46 -9.86
CA LEU A 81 10.81 13.08 -10.61
C LEU A 81 10.51 11.57 -10.48
N ILE A 82 11.53 10.72 -10.61
CA ILE A 82 11.37 9.26 -10.44
C ILE A 82 10.90 8.93 -9.02
N ARG A 83 11.54 9.51 -7.99
CA ARG A 83 11.15 9.29 -6.59
C ARG A 83 9.74 9.79 -6.30
N LEU A 84 9.36 10.96 -6.83
CA LEU A 84 7.99 11.47 -6.70
C LEU A 84 6.98 10.53 -7.35
N GLY A 85 7.26 10.02 -8.55
CA GLY A 85 6.41 9.04 -9.23
C GLY A 85 6.22 7.76 -8.42
N LEU A 86 7.29 7.24 -7.83
CA LEU A 86 7.22 6.05 -6.96
C LEU A 86 6.48 6.32 -5.64
N ILE A 87 6.68 7.49 -5.02
CA ILE A 87 5.91 7.90 -3.83
C ILE A 87 4.43 7.98 -4.18
N PHE A 88 4.09 8.62 -5.29
CA PHE A 88 2.70 8.78 -5.73
C PHE A 88 2.04 7.42 -5.99
N ALA A 89 2.71 6.53 -6.73
CA ALA A 89 2.23 5.17 -6.96
C ALA A 89 2.07 4.38 -5.64
N GLY A 90 3.03 4.49 -4.72
CA GLY A 90 2.97 3.82 -3.43
C GLY A 90 1.85 4.34 -2.52
N VAL A 91 1.58 5.65 -2.55
CA VAL A 91 0.44 6.26 -1.83
C VAL A 91 -0.88 5.77 -2.42
N ILE A 92 -1.03 5.75 -3.75
CA ILE A 92 -2.24 5.20 -4.40
C ILE A 92 -2.44 3.74 -4.02
N ALA A 93 -1.39 2.92 -4.10
CA ALA A 93 -1.46 1.52 -3.71
C ALA A 93 -1.86 1.34 -2.24
N LEU A 94 -1.35 2.16 -1.34
CA LEU A 94 -1.76 2.16 0.07
C LEU A 94 -3.24 2.55 0.25
N LEU A 95 -3.72 3.58 -0.45
CA LEU A 95 -5.12 3.99 -0.39
C LEU A 95 -6.05 2.86 -0.86
N LEU A 96 -5.72 2.22 -2.00
CA LEU A 96 -6.44 1.05 -2.49
C LEU A 96 -6.37 -0.11 -1.48
N GLY A 97 -5.20 -0.33 -0.87
CA GLY A 97 -5.02 -1.34 0.18
C GLY A 97 -5.90 -1.08 1.41
N VAL A 98 -6.07 0.19 1.83
CA VAL A 98 -6.95 0.58 2.94
C VAL A 98 -8.41 0.34 2.58
N ILE A 99 -8.83 0.70 1.36
CA ILE A 99 -10.19 0.46 0.87
C ILE A 99 -10.48 -1.05 0.85
N LEU A 100 -9.54 -1.85 0.34
CA LEU A 100 -9.67 -3.31 0.33
C LEU A 100 -9.73 -3.88 1.75
N PHE A 101 -8.88 -3.40 2.65
CA PHE A 101 -8.89 -3.81 4.05
C PHE A 101 -10.24 -3.54 4.71
N LEU A 102 -10.77 -2.33 4.56
CA LEU A 102 -12.06 -1.96 5.14
C LEU A 102 -13.19 -2.79 4.53
N SER A 103 -13.17 -3.00 3.22
CA SER A 103 -14.13 -3.86 2.51
C SER A 103 -14.10 -5.30 3.03
N LEU A 104 -12.91 -5.86 3.30
CA LEU A 104 -12.77 -7.20 3.87
C LEU A 104 -13.31 -7.29 5.30
N VAL A 105 -13.07 -6.29 6.14
CA VAL A 105 -13.58 -6.26 7.52
C VAL A 105 -15.11 -6.13 7.52
N ILE A 106 -15.67 -5.21 6.71
CA ILE A 106 -17.11 -5.05 6.57
C ILE A 106 -17.73 -6.33 6.01
N GLY A 107 -17.14 -6.91 4.96
CA GLY A 107 -17.56 -8.17 4.37
C GLY A 107 -17.55 -9.31 5.38
N TRP A 108 -16.52 -9.39 6.24
CA TRP A 108 -16.46 -10.38 7.31
C TRP A 108 -17.59 -10.20 8.34
N LEU A 109 -17.82 -8.97 8.80
CA LEU A 109 -18.89 -8.68 9.76
C LEU A 109 -20.27 -9.01 9.19
N LEU A 110 -20.50 -8.72 7.91
CA LEU A 110 -21.76 -8.97 7.23
C LEU A 110 -21.88 -10.39 6.69
N ALA A 111 -20.80 -11.18 6.67
CA ALA A 111 -20.78 -12.51 6.05
C ALA A 111 -21.92 -13.43 6.52
N PRO A 112 -22.27 -13.54 7.82
CA PRO A 112 -23.37 -14.39 8.26
C PRO A 112 -24.71 -13.96 7.64
N VAL A 113 -24.97 -12.64 7.58
CA VAL A 113 -26.19 -12.07 7.01
C VAL A 113 -26.24 -12.27 5.50
N ILE A 114 -25.13 -12.03 4.80
CA ILE A 114 -24.99 -12.23 3.36
C ILE A 114 -25.26 -13.69 2.99
N ILE A 115 -24.65 -14.64 3.71
CA ILE A 115 -24.81 -16.07 3.46
C ILE A 115 -26.27 -16.50 3.62
N ILE A 116 -26.92 -16.09 4.72
CA ILE A 116 -28.34 -16.40 4.96
C ILE A 116 -29.22 -15.78 3.86
N SER A 117 -28.96 -14.52 3.50
CA SER A 117 -29.74 -13.81 2.48
C SER A 117 -29.63 -14.46 1.10
N LEU A 118 -28.41 -14.86 0.71
CA LEU A 118 -28.16 -15.57 -0.55
C LEU A 118 -28.82 -16.95 -0.58
N ALA A 119 -28.79 -17.69 0.53
CA ALA A 119 -29.47 -18.97 0.64
C ALA A 119 -30.99 -18.83 0.47
N VAL A 120 -31.61 -17.85 1.15
CA VAL A 120 -33.05 -17.57 1.02
C VAL A 120 -33.42 -17.14 -0.40
N ALA A 121 -32.65 -16.22 -0.99
CA ALA A 121 -32.87 -15.77 -2.36
C ALA A 121 -32.76 -16.91 -3.38
N GLY A 122 -31.78 -17.80 -3.21
CA GLY A 122 -31.61 -18.98 -4.06
C GLY A 122 -32.78 -19.95 -3.95
N LEU A 123 -33.30 -20.20 -2.74
CA LEU A 123 -34.49 -21.03 -2.55
C LEU A 123 -35.73 -20.40 -3.20
N PHE A 124 -35.91 -19.09 -3.06
CA PHE A 124 -37.04 -18.38 -3.68
C PHE A 124 -37.03 -18.54 -5.20
N LEU A 125 -35.87 -18.33 -5.85
CA LEU A 125 -35.70 -18.48 -7.29
C LEU A 125 -35.93 -19.91 -7.82
N ILE A 126 -35.78 -20.93 -6.98
CA ILE A 126 -36.05 -22.32 -7.36
C ILE A 126 -37.55 -22.65 -7.25
N ILE A 127 -38.25 -22.01 -6.31
CA ILE A 127 -39.66 -22.28 -6.00
C ILE A 127 -40.60 -21.49 -6.91
N THR A 128 -40.21 -20.28 -7.34
CA THR A 128 -40.95 -19.44 -8.31
C THR A 128 -40.50 -19.71 -9.73
#